data_AF-A0A7Y5SM98-F1
#
_entry.id   AF-A0A7Y5SM98-F1
#
_cell.length_a   1.000
_cell.length_b   1.000
_cell.length_c   1.000
_cell.angle_alpha   90.00
_cell.angle_beta   90.00
_cell.angle_gamma   90.00
#
_symmetry.space_group_name_H-M   'P 1'
#
loop_
_entity.id
_entity.type
_entity.pdbx_description
1 polymer ?
#
loop_
_entity_poly.entity_id
_entity_poly.type
_entity_poly.pdbx_seq_one_letter_code
_entity_poly.pdbx_strand_id
1 'polypeptide(L)'
;MFDFITRELGGRGVETLVAFLLGGLASWLLGRWRRMRERRRILRGDARDTVVIEHHIVERGEVPDPQHPGRMRPAPKTLRIRALGQSQLNHVVPNGHLAAQFLERACTVTPRHTLISMEGIEGSYLLESLTGFVGDRIGNPSFDRDTYVMAPCCEPRELSEHQPIVLILIAAGDLPLFGEWSDCRGVQVEHGSDGARVLTLMEMARRYREEQAHIAQLRRDGKRTQYVETMYILDLALDRRISHVPVKPVPWGRFEAVLKDMGLE
;
A
#
# COMPACT_ATOMS: atom_id res chain seq x y z
N MET A 1 -34.03 52.43 -36.45
CA MET A 1 -32.61 52.07 -36.22
C MET A 1 -32.41 51.47 -34.83
N PHE A 2 -32.96 52.06 -33.76
CA PHE A 2 -32.94 51.46 -32.41
C PHE A 2 -33.77 50.16 -32.26
N ASP A 3 -34.86 49.99 -33.03
CA ASP A 3 -35.67 48.75 -33.00
C ASP A 3 -35.00 47.53 -33.65
N PHE A 4 -34.03 47.76 -34.54
CA PHE A 4 -33.24 46.70 -35.16
C PHE A 4 -32.14 46.22 -34.20
N ILE A 5 -31.48 47.17 -33.54
CA ILE A 5 -30.47 46.91 -32.51
C ILE A 5 -31.09 46.16 -31.32
N THR A 6 -32.29 46.53 -30.85
CA THR A 6 -32.96 45.84 -29.72
C THR A 6 -33.53 44.47 -30.08
N ARG A 7 -33.97 44.23 -31.33
CA ARG A 7 -34.38 42.88 -31.78
C ARG A 7 -33.20 41.94 -31.98
N GLU A 8 -32.07 42.44 -32.47
CA GLU A 8 -30.91 41.61 -32.80
C GLU A 8 -29.98 41.36 -31.59
N LEU A 9 -29.91 42.31 -30.65
CA LEU A 9 -29.34 42.08 -29.30
C LEU A 9 -30.28 41.28 -28.39
N GLY A 10 -31.60 41.39 -28.57
CA GLY A 10 -32.59 40.64 -27.78
C GLY A 10 -32.56 39.14 -28.05
N GLY A 11 -32.38 38.71 -29.32
CA GLY A 11 -32.30 37.29 -29.66
C GLY A 11 -30.97 36.64 -29.23
N ARG A 12 -29.85 37.23 -29.61
CA ARG A 12 -28.51 36.67 -29.34
C ARG A 12 -28.06 36.84 -27.88
N GLY A 13 -28.52 37.89 -27.21
CA GLY A 13 -28.24 38.12 -25.78
C GLY A 13 -28.97 37.13 -24.87
N VAL A 14 -30.19 36.73 -25.24
CA VAL A 14 -30.96 35.72 -24.48
C VAL A 14 -30.36 34.33 -24.65
N GLU A 15 -29.97 33.94 -25.87
CA GLU A 15 -29.33 32.65 -26.14
C GLU A 15 -28.01 32.48 -25.37
N THR A 16 -27.17 33.51 -25.34
CA THR A 16 -25.90 33.49 -24.61
C THR A 16 -26.10 33.45 -23.09
N LEU A 17 -27.09 34.18 -22.56
CA LEU A 17 -27.45 34.12 -21.14
C LEU A 17 -27.96 32.73 -20.73
N VAL A 18 -28.83 32.11 -21.56
CA VAL A 18 -29.34 30.76 -21.32
C VAL A 18 -28.22 29.74 -21.38
N ALA A 19 -27.32 29.81 -22.37
CA ALA A 19 -26.17 28.93 -22.46
C ALA A 19 -25.22 29.07 -21.25
N PHE A 20 -24.99 30.30 -20.77
CA PHE A 20 -24.19 30.55 -19.58
C PHE A 20 -24.83 29.96 -18.32
N LEU A 21 -26.14 30.16 -18.13
CA LEU A 21 -26.88 29.58 -17.00
C LEU A 21 -26.90 28.06 -17.04
N LEU A 22 -27.11 27.46 -18.22
CA LEU A 22 -27.06 26.01 -18.41
C LEU A 22 -25.66 25.46 -18.14
N GLY A 23 -24.60 26.13 -18.62
CA GLY A 23 -23.21 25.76 -18.35
C GLY A 23 -22.86 25.85 -16.86
N GLY A 24 -23.33 26.91 -16.19
CA GLY A 24 -23.18 27.08 -14.74
C GLY A 24 -23.91 25.99 -13.95
N LEU A 25 -25.16 25.68 -14.31
CA LEU A 25 -25.95 24.63 -13.68
C LEU A 25 -25.34 23.25 -13.90
N ALA A 26 -24.90 22.94 -15.12
CA ALA A 26 -24.24 21.68 -15.44
C ALA A 26 -22.93 21.52 -14.63
N SER A 27 -22.10 22.57 -14.57
CA SER A 27 -20.87 22.57 -13.78
C SER A 27 -21.14 22.40 -12.28
N TRP A 28 -22.17 23.07 -11.76
CA TRP A 28 -22.60 22.92 -10.36
C TRP A 28 -23.11 21.50 -10.05
N LEU A 29 -23.95 20.93 -10.93
CA LEU A 29 -24.46 19.56 -10.79
C LEU A 29 -23.32 18.54 -10.83
N LEU A 30 -22.39 18.66 -11.78
CA LEU A 30 -21.21 17.80 -11.88
C LEU A 30 -20.33 17.93 -10.63
N GLY A 31 -20.08 19.15 -10.16
CA GLY A 31 -19.30 19.39 -8.94
C GLY A 31 -19.98 18.84 -7.68
N ARG A 32 -21.31 18.96 -7.56
CA ARG A 32 -22.08 18.38 -6.46
C ARG A 32 -22.07 16.85 -6.52
N TRP A 33 -22.21 16.28 -7.71
CA TRP A 33 -22.15 14.83 -7.91
C TRP A 33 -20.78 14.24 -7.55
N ARG A 34 -19.69 14.89 -7.96
CA ARG A 34 -18.31 14.52 -7.57
C ARG A 34 -18.14 14.54 -6.05
N ARG A 35 -18.52 15.64 -5.38
CA ARG A 35 -18.45 15.75 -3.91
C ARG A 35 -19.30 14.71 -3.18
N MET A 36 -20.49 14.39 -3.70
CA MET A 36 -21.31 13.31 -3.12
C MET A 36 -20.65 11.94 -3.29
N ARG A 37 -19.98 11.69 -4.43
CA ARG A 37 -19.25 10.44 -4.67
C ARG A 37 -18.03 10.31 -3.75
N GLU A 38 -17.25 11.38 -3.59
CA GLU A 38 -16.12 11.45 -2.65
C GLU A 38 -16.58 11.19 -1.21
N ARG A 39 -17.65 11.87 -0.76
CA ARG A 39 -18.21 11.63 0.58
C ARG A 39 -18.65 10.17 0.78
N ARG A 40 -19.26 9.56 -0.25
CA ARG A 40 -19.65 8.14 -0.20
C ARG A 40 -18.44 7.20 -0.13
N ARG A 41 -17.30 7.55 -0.74
CA ARG A 41 -16.05 6.78 -0.62
C ARG A 41 -15.47 6.86 0.78
N ILE A 42 -15.38 8.06 1.34
CA ILE A 42 -14.91 8.29 2.72
C ILE A 42 -15.76 7.51 3.72
N LEU A 43 -17.10 7.59 3.60
CA LEU A 43 -18.02 6.85 4.48
C LEU A 43 -17.92 5.32 4.34
N ARG A 44 -17.36 4.82 3.24
CA ARG A 44 -17.11 3.39 3.01
C ARG A 44 -15.70 2.95 3.45
N GLY A 45 -14.86 3.89 3.89
CA GLY A 45 -13.45 3.60 4.22
C GLY A 45 -12.55 3.41 3.00
N ASP A 46 -13.05 3.69 1.79
CA ASP A 46 -12.30 3.57 0.55
C ASP A 46 -11.36 4.76 0.39
N ALA A 47 -10.10 4.54 0.78
CA ALA A 47 -9.02 5.53 0.78
C ALA A 47 -7.92 5.18 -0.25
N ARG A 48 -8.23 4.35 -1.25
CA ARG A 48 -7.27 3.88 -2.28
C ARG A 48 -6.76 4.99 -3.21
N ASP A 49 -7.32 6.18 -3.11
CA ASP A 49 -6.81 7.39 -3.76
C ASP A 49 -5.62 8.01 -3.00
N THR A 50 -5.25 7.44 -1.86
CA THR A 50 -4.10 7.84 -1.05
C THR A 50 -3.07 6.71 -1.00
N VAL A 51 -1.81 7.07 -1.21
CA VAL A 51 -0.65 6.20 -1.08
C VAL A 51 0.13 6.62 0.16
N VAL A 52 0.35 5.68 1.08
CA VAL A 52 1.05 5.90 2.36
C VAL A 52 2.35 5.10 2.35
N ILE A 53 3.44 5.66 2.88
CA ILE A 53 4.70 4.94 3.08
C ILE A 53 4.78 4.53 4.54
N GLU A 54 4.94 3.24 4.79
CA GLU A 54 5.03 2.68 6.14
C GLU A 54 6.33 1.91 6.35
N HIS A 55 7.17 2.41 7.25
CA HIS A 55 8.34 1.70 7.74
C HIS A 55 7.94 0.75 8.87
N HIS A 56 8.17 -0.54 8.63
CA HIS A 56 7.92 -1.63 9.56
C HIS A 56 9.20 -1.97 10.30
N ILE A 57 9.26 -1.59 11.58
CA ILE A 57 10.39 -1.83 12.48
C ILE A 57 10.09 -3.08 13.30
N VAL A 58 11.00 -4.05 13.25
CA VAL A 58 10.83 -5.35 13.91
C VAL A 58 11.82 -5.48 15.06
N GLU A 59 11.31 -5.65 16.27
CA GLU A 59 12.12 -6.09 17.40
C GLU A 59 12.23 -7.61 17.35
N ARG A 60 13.46 -8.13 17.34
CA ARG A 60 13.72 -9.57 17.36
C ARG A 60 13.65 -10.10 18.78
N GLY A 61 12.97 -11.23 18.94
CA GLY A 61 13.04 -12.09 20.11
C GLY A 61 13.73 -13.40 19.78
N GLU A 62 13.85 -14.25 20.79
CA GLU A 62 14.39 -15.59 20.65
C GLU A 62 13.31 -16.61 21.01
N VAL A 63 13.15 -17.63 20.17
CA VAL A 63 12.27 -18.78 20.42
C VAL A 63 13.05 -20.07 20.27
N PRO A 64 12.67 -21.16 20.97
CA PRO A 64 13.30 -22.46 20.77
C PRO A 64 13.21 -22.91 19.31
N ASP A 65 14.33 -23.41 18.77
CA ASP A 65 14.36 -23.96 17.42
C ASP A 65 13.75 -25.38 17.41
N PRO A 66 12.60 -25.60 16.73
CA PRO A 66 11.99 -26.92 16.67
C PRO A 66 12.84 -27.96 15.93
N GLN A 67 13.75 -27.53 15.06
CA GLN A 67 14.63 -28.42 14.30
C GLN A 67 15.91 -28.78 15.08
N HIS A 68 16.33 -27.94 16.03
CA HIS A 68 17.56 -28.12 16.79
C HIS A 68 17.31 -27.92 18.28
N PRO A 69 16.90 -28.98 19.03
CA PRO A 69 16.66 -28.90 20.47
C PRO A 69 17.83 -28.27 21.22
N GLY A 70 17.56 -27.26 22.04
CA GLY A 70 18.57 -26.51 22.81
C GLY A 70 19.18 -25.32 22.08
N ARG A 71 18.85 -25.08 20.80
CA ARG A 71 19.18 -23.83 20.11
C ARG A 71 18.00 -22.86 20.17
N MET A 72 18.32 -21.58 20.26
CA MET A 72 17.38 -20.49 20.07
C MET A 72 17.51 -19.98 18.63
N ARG A 73 16.39 -19.64 18.01
CA ARG A 73 16.34 -18.98 16.71
C ARG A 73 15.65 -17.61 16.83
N PRO A 74 16.00 -16.65 15.97
CA PRO A 74 15.33 -15.36 15.96
C PRO A 74 13.87 -15.50 15.51
N ALA A 75 12.98 -14.74 16.15
CA ALA A 75 11.57 -14.62 15.82
C ALA A 75 11.10 -13.16 15.98
N PRO A 76 10.01 -12.74 15.33
CA PRO A 76 9.50 -11.39 15.51
C PRO A 76 8.82 -11.30 16.89
N LYS A 77 9.28 -10.37 17.73
CA LYS A 77 8.70 -10.12 19.06
C LYS A 77 7.71 -8.97 19.04
N THR A 78 8.13 -7.86 18.42
CA THR A 78 7.33 -6.63 18.33
C THR A 78 7.38 -6.12 16.91
N LEU A 79 6.22 -5.73 16.38
CA LEU A 79 6.09 -4.97 15.15
C LEU A 79 5.66 -3.54 15.48
N ARG A 80 6.41 -2.56 14.97
CA ARG A 80 6.09 -1.14 15.07
C ARG A 80 6.00 -0.56 13.68
N ILE A 81 5.02 0.31 13.48
CA ILE A 81 4.76 0.92 12.18
C ILE A 81 4.97 2.42 12.29
N ARG A 82 5.74 2.98 11.37
CA ARG A 82 6.01 4.42 11.28
C ARG A 82 5.58 4.90 9.91
N ALA A 83 4.63 5.83 9.86
CA ALA A 83 4.29 6.52 8.63
C ALA A 83 5.42 7.50 8.27
N LEU A 84 6.01 7.34 7.09
CA LEU A 84 7.08 8.21 6.59
C LEU A 84 6.55 9.34 5.70
N GLY A 85 5.33 9.19 5.19
CA GLY A 85 4.70 10.17 4.33
C GLY A 85 3.46 9.61 3.66
N GLN A 86 2.68 10.50 3.07
CA GLN A 86 1.53 10.13 2.25
C GLN A 86 1.33 11.15 1.13
N SER A 87 0.70 10.70 0.04
CA SER A 87 0.31 11.57 -1.07
C SER A 87 -0.89 10.99 -1.80
N GLN A 88 -1.54 11.80 -2.63
CA GLN A 88 -2.59 11.33 -3.52
C GLN A 88 -1.99 10.46 -4.64
N LEU A 89 -2.73 9.44 -5.06
CA LEU A 89 -2.30 8.48 -6.09
C LEU A 89 -1.89 9.16 -7.39
N ASN A 90 -2.60 10.20 -7.82
CA ASN A 90 -2.27 10.97 -9.04
C ASN A 90 -0.96 11.77 -8.94
N HIS A 91 -0.47 12.07 -7.73
CA HIS A 91 0.84 12.68 -7.52
C HIS A 91 1.95 11.63 -7.45
N VAL A 92 1.65 10.44 -6.95
CA VAL A 92 2.61 9.33 -6.88
C VAL A 92 2.80 8.66 -8.24
N VAL A 93 1.72 8.50 -8.99
CA VAL A 93 1.69 7.91 -10.34
C VAL A 93 1.07 8.94 -11.30
N PRO A 94 1.88 9.87 -11.87
CA PRO A 94 1.36 10.94 -12.71
C PRO A 94 0.70 10.46 -14.01
N ASN A 95 1.11 9.28 -14.50
CA ASN A 95 0.48 8.65 -15.64
C ASN A 95 -0.91 8.12 -15.25
N GLY A 96 -1.96 8.77 -15.74
CA GLY A 96 -3.35 8.43 -15.41
C GLY A 96 -3.77 7.01 -15.80
N HIS A 97 -3.16 6.42 -16.84
CA HIS A 97 -3.41 5.02 -17.19
C HIS A 97 -2.80 4.06 -16.17
N LEU A 98 -1.53 4.28 -15.79
CA LEU A 98 -0.86 3.47 -14.76
C LEU A 98 -1.55 3.64 -13.40
N ALA A 99 -2.00 4.84 -13.04
CA ALA A 99 -2.75 5.08 -11.82
C ALA A 99 -4.08 4.29 -11.80
N ALA A 100 -4.79 4.24 -12.94
CA ALA A 100 -6.02 3.46 -13.06
C ALA A 100 -5.75 1.95 -12.96
N GLN A 101 -4.71 1.43 -13.63
CA GLN A 101 -4.30 0.03 -13.50
C GLN A 101 -3.92 -0.29 -12.05
N PHE A 102 -3.18 0.58 -11.37
CA PHE A 102 -2.76 0.35 -9.98
C PHE A 102 -3.96 0.28 -9.04
N LEU A 103 -4.94 1.18 -9.22
CA LEU A 103 -6.19 1.18 -8.46
C LEU A 103 -7.02 -0.09 -8.72
N GLU A 104 -7.11 -0.52 -9.98
CA GLU A 104 -7.79 -1.78 -10.35
C GLU A 104 -7.15 -2.98 -9.64
N ARG A 105 -5.82 -3.10 -9.69
CA ARG A 105 -5.08 -4.15 -8.97
C ARG A 105 -5.24 -4.04 -7.44
N ALA A 106 -5.35 -2.83 -6.89
CA ALA A 106 -5.64 -2.62 -5.47
C ALA A 106 -7.06 -3.04 -5.06
N CYS A 107 -7.99 -3.20 -6.01
CA CYS A 107 -9.35 -3.67 -5.75
C CYS A 107 -9.47 -5.19 -5.81
N THR A 108 -8.48 -5.90 -6.35
CA THR A 108 -8.49 -7.37 -6.49
C THR A 108 -7.77 -8.10 -5.35
N VAL A 109 -7.14 -7.36 -4.43
CA VAL A 109 -6.52 -7.90 -3.22
C VAL A 109 -7.54 -8.63 -2.35
N THR A 110 -7.09 -9.70 -1.70
CA THR A 110 -7.92 -10.52 -0.80
C THR A 110 -7.22 -10.67 0.55
N PRO A 111 -7.89 -11.16 1.61
CA PRO A 111 -7.24 -11.34 2.91
C PRO A 111 -6.03 -12.27 2.87
N ARG A 112 -6.02 -13.23 1.94
CA ARG A 112 -4.90 -14.14 1.68
C ARG A 112 -3.82 -13.52 0.78
N HIS A 113 -4.18 -12.57 -0.07
CA HIS A 113 -3.30 -11.94 -1.04
C HIS A 113 -3.42 -10.42 -0.95
N THR A 114 -2.82 -9.85 0.11
CA THR A 114 -2.91 -8.43 0.43
C THR A 114 -1.94 -7.56 -0.36
N LEU A 115 -0.92 -8.16 -0.99
CA LEU A 115 0.00 -7.47 -1.89
C LEU A 115 -0.66 -7.16 -3.23
N ILE A 116 -0.50 -5.92 -3.69
CA ILE A 116 -0.98 -5.51 -5.00
C ILE A 116 -0.05 -6.13 -6.05
N SER A 117 -0.61 -6.82 -7.04
CA SER A 117 0.20 -7.48 -8.07
C SER A 117 1.02 -6.45 -8.86
N MET A 118 2.33 -6.68 -8.94
CA MET A 118 3.26 -5.89 -9.76
C MET A 118 3.81 -6.72 -10.94
N GLU A 119 3.10 -7.77 -11.33
CA GLU A 119 3.46 -8.59 -12.48
C GLU A 119 3.34 -7.80 -13.79
N GLY A 120 4.25 -8.10 -14.71
CA GLY A 120 4.27 -7.55 -16.07
C GLY A 120 4.89 -6.16 -16.18
N ILE A 121 4.87 -5.65 -17.40
CA ILE A 121 5.54 -4.39 -17.79
C ILE A 121 4.99 -3.22 -16.98
N GLU A 122 3.67 -3.09 -16.87
CA GLU A 122 3.06 -1.98 -16.14
C GLU A 122 3.34 -2.05 -14.64
N GLY A 123 3.45 -3.26 -14.08
CA GLY A 123 3.82 -3.46 -12.68
C GLY A 123 5.26 -2.99 -12.40
N SER A 124 6.18 -3.26 -13.32
CA SER A 124 7.55 -2.74 -13.21
C SER A 124 7.63 -1.21 -13.32
N TYR A 125 6.88 -0.59 -14.24
CA TYR A 125 6.80 0.87 -14.31
C TYR A 125 6.16 1.49 -13.07
N LEU A 126 5.18 0.81 -12.47
CA LEU A 126 4.60 1.21 -11.19
C LEU A 126 5.68 1.15 -10.10
N LEU A 127 6.40 0.03 -9.95
CA LEU A 127 7.47 -0.10 -8.96
C LEU A 127 8.55 0.98 -9.09
N GLU A 128 8.93 1.34 -10.32
CA GLU A 128 9.85 2.45 -10.58
C GLU A 128 9.28 3.80 -10.08
N SER A 129 8.01 4.09 -10.40
CA SER A 129 7.32 5.31 -9.94
C SER A 129 7.22 5.37 -8.41
N LEU A 130 6.88 4.24 -7.78
CA LEU A 130 6.78 4.11 -6.33
C LEU A 130 8.14 4.28 -5.65
N THR A 131 9.21 3.80 -6.27
CA THR A 131 10.59 3.98 -5.78
C THR A 131 11.00 5.44 -5.78
N GLY A 132 10.70 6.18 -6.87
CA GLY A 132 10.92 7.63 -6.92
C GLY A 132 10.17 8.36 -5.80
N PHE A 133 8.89 8.02 -5.60
CA PHE A 133 8.10 8.60 -4.52
C PHE A 133 8.66 8.29 -3.12
N VAL A 134 9.14 7.07 -2.88
CA VAL A 134 9.78 6.68 -1.62
C VAL A 134 11.08 7.45 -1.41
N GLY A 135 11.92 7.54 -2.44
CA GLY A 135 13.18 8.29 -2.41
C GLY A 135 12.99 9.79 -2.16
N ASP A 136 11.93 10.40 -2.68
CA ASP A 136 11.62 11.81 -2.45
C ASP A 136 11.20 12.11 -1.01
N ARG A 137 10.61 11.12 -0.31
CA ARG A 137 10.09 11.27 1.06
C ARG A 137 11.08 10.87 2.12
N ILE A 138 11.87 9.84 1.83
CA ILE A 138 12.98 9.41 2.67
C ILE A 138 14.17 10.24 2.23
N GLY A 139 14.37 11.40 2.87
CA GLY A 139 15.54 12.23 2.62
C GLY A 139 16.84 11.47 2.87
N ASN A 140 17.97 12.19 2.91
CA ASN A 140 19.28 11.59 3.25
C ASN A 140 19.66 11.94 4.70
N PRO A 141 18.96 11.41 5.72
CA PRO A 141 19.30 11.64 7.11
C PRO A 141 20.58 10.87 7.49
N SER A 142 21.18 11.26 8.60
CA SER A 142 22.42 10.67 9.15
C SER A 142 22.20 9.28 9.81
N PHE A 143 21.28 8.47 9.29
CA PHE A 143 21.02 7.12 9.80
C PHE A 143 21.85 6.08 9.04
N ASP A 144 22.07 4.94 9.70
CA ASP A 144 22.74 3.81 9.06
C ASP A 144 21.92 3.31 7.87
N ARG A 145 22.62 3.05 6.77
CA ARG A 145 22.02 2.47 5.57
C ARG A 145 21.80 0.98 5.78
N ASP A 146 20.64 0.49 5.37
CA ASP A 146 20.32 -0.93 5.33
C ASP A 146 19.50 -1.24 4.08
N THR A 147 19.38 -2.52 3.78
CA THR A 147 18.61 -3.02 2.65
C THR A 147 17.15 -3.24 3.07
N TYR A 148 16.22 -2.60 2.38
CA TYR A 148 14.79 -2.69 2.62
C TYR A 148 14.08 -3.34 1.43
N VAL A 149 13.10 -4.19 1.72
CA VAL A 149 12.16 -4.68 0.70
C VAL A 149 10.96 -3.75 0.69
N MET A 150 10.64 -3.23 -0.49
CA MET A 150 9.47 -2.42 -0.78
C MET A 150 8.41 -3.25 -1.49
N ALA A 151 7.19 -3.26 -0.96
CA ALA A 151 6.03 -3.85 -1.62
C ALA A 151 4.78 -2.97 -1.47
N PRO A 152 4.02 -2.73 -2.54
CA PRO A 152 2.71 -2.12 -2.45
C PRO A 152 1.67 -3.14 -1.97
N CYS A 153 0.86 -2.77 -0.99
CA CYS A 153 -0.25 -3.57 -0.49
C CYS A 153 -1.52 -2.74 -0.35
N CYS A 154 -2.65 -3.42 -0.24
CA CYS A 154 -3.90 -2.81 0.19
C CYS A 154 -4.64 -3.87 1.00
N GLU A 155 -4.92 -3.58 2.27
CA GLU A 155 -5.70 -4.49 3.09
C GLU A 155 -7.18 -4.39 2.72
N PRO A 156 -7.85 -5.53 2.44
CA PRO A 156 -9.27 -5.54 2.19
C PRO A 156 -10.03 -5.30 3.50
N ARG A 157 -11.36 -5.17 3.41
CA ARG A 157 -12.18 -4.60 4.50
C ARG A 157 -12.24 -5.52 5.72
N GLU A 158 -12.06 -6.80 5.47
CA GLU A 158 -11.97 -7.87 6.46
C GLU A 158 -10.72 -7.73 7.35
N LEU A 159 -9.70 -7.03 6.87
CA LEU A 159 -8.44 -6.79 7.58
C LEU A 159 -8.31 -5.35 8.10
N SER A 160 -8.77 -4.35 7.34
CA SER A 160 -8.71 -2.95 7.75
C SER A 160 -9.94 -2.16 7.29
N GLU A 161 -10.49 -1.35 8.20
CA GLU A 161 -11.61 -0.45 7.90
C GLU A 161 -11.22 0.67 6.91
N HIS A 162 -9.97 1.12 6.99
CA HIS A 162 -9.40 2.10 6.07
C HIS A 162 -8.53 1.38 5.05
N GLN A 163 -8.79 1.62 3.77
CA GLN A 163 -8.15 0.90 2.67
C GLN A 163 -7.24 1.81 1.82
N PRO A 164 -6.20 2.44 2.39
CA PRO A 164 -5.21 3.12 1.57
C PRO A 164 -4.36 2.11 0.81
N ILE A 165 -3.69 2.59 -0.24
CA ILE A 165 -2.55 1.88 -0.80
C ILE A 165 -1.37 2.14 0.12
N VAL A 166 -0.69 1.10 0.56
CA VAL A 166 0.45 1.21 1.47
C VAL A 166 1.70 0.67 0.81
N LEU A 167 2.78 1.43 0.85
CA LEU A 167 4.12 1.01 0.50
C LEU A 167 4.80 0.53 1.77
N ILE A 168 4.86 -0.78 1.95
CA ILE A 168 5.55 -1.40 3.06
C ILE A 168 7.05 -1.32 2.80
N LEU A 169 7.78 -0.80 3.77
CA LEU A 169 9.23 -0.87 3.83
C LEU A 169 9.63 -1.66 5.07
N ILE A 170 10.29 -2.80 4.87
CA ILE A 170 10.80 -3.65 5.95
C ILE A 170 12.24 -4.03 5.65
N ALA A 171 13.10 -4.07 6.67
CA ALA A 171 14.48 -4.51 6.48
C ALA A 171 14.50 -5.93 5.91
N ALA A 172 15.31 -6.16 4.88
CA ALA A 172 15.37 -7.44 4.18
C ALA A 172 15.78 -8.59 5.11
N GLY A 173 16.59 -8.31 6.13
CA GLY A 173 16.97 -9.28 7.16
C GLY A 173 15.86 -9.59 8.18
N ASP A 174 14.82 -8.76 8.30
CA ASP A 174 13.70 -8.96 9.22
C ASP A 174 12.51 -9.66 8.55
N LEU A 175 12.33 -9.49 7.24
CA LEU A 175 11.22 -10.10 6.49
C LEU A 175 11.12 -11.64 6.67
N PRO A 176 12.23 -12.42 6.64
CA PRO A 176 12.16 -13.87 6.83
C PRO A 176 11.59 -14.32 8.19
N LEU A 177 11.57 -13.44 9.20
CA LEU A 177 11.02 -13.74 10.52
C LEU A 177 9.49 -13.97 10.48
N PHE A 178 8.82 -13.49 9.42
CA PHE A 178 7.39 -13.67 9.21
C PHE A 178 7.05 -14.91 8.37
N GLY A 179 7.98 -15.86 8.22
CA GLY A 179 7.78 -17.04 7.38
C GLY A 179 6.77 -18.06 7.92
N GLU A 180 6.53 -18.07 9.23
CA GLU A 180 5.74 -19.10 9.92
C GLU A 180 4.71 -18.49 10.87
N TRP A 181 3.49 -19.05 10.86
CA TRP A 181 2.39 -18.54 11.71
C TRP A 181 2.64 -18.70 13.20
N SER A 182 3.26 -19.82 13.60
CA SER A 182 3.56 -20.11 15.01
C SER A 182 4.42 -19.02 15.67
N ASP A 183 5.32 -18.42 14.89
CA ASP A 183 6.15 -17.30 15.32
C ASP A 183 5.37 -15.97 15.32
N CYS A 184 4.54 -15.76 14.29
CA CYS A 184 3.79 -14.53 14.11
C CYS A 184 2.65 -14.35 15.11
N ARG A 185 2.07 -15.45 15.61
CA ARG A 185 0.94 -15.44 16.54
C ARG A 185 1.26 -14.69 17.85
N GLY A 186 2.52 -14.73 18.29
CA GLY A 186 2.98 -14.09 19.52
C GLY A 186 3.41 -12.63 19.37
N VAL A 187 3.38 -12.07 18.16
CA VAL A 187 3.86 -10.70 17.89
C VAL A 187 3.04 -9.67 18.66
N GLN A 188 3.75 -8.71 19.26
CA GLN A 188 3.15 -7.55 19.91
C GLN A 188 3.16 -6.35 18.98
N VAL A 189 2.13 -5.51 19.09
CA VAL A 189 1.91 -4.34 18.25
C VAL A 189 1.57 -3.11 19.09
N GLU A 190 1.76 -1.92 18.54
CA GLU A 190 1.37 -0.66 19.19
C GLU A 190 -0.16 -0.46 19.11
N HIS A 191 -0.75 -0.71 17.94
CA HIS A 191 -2.20 -0.64 17.75
C HIS A 191 -2.76 -2.02 17.40
N GLY A 192 -3.92 -2.38 17.95
CA GLY A 192 -4.51 -3.70 17.72
C GLY A 192 -4.94 -3.94 16.27
N SER A 193 -5.12 -2.86 15.49
CA SER A 193 -5.33 -2.90 14.04
C SER A 193 -4.11 -3.39 13.27
N ASP A 194 -2.90 -3.20 13.81
CA ASP A 194 -1.65 -3.56 13.14
C ASP A 194 -1.45 -5.08 13.03
N GLY A 195 -2.32 -5.87 13.66
CA GLY A 195 -2.37 -7.32 13.47
C GLY A 195 -2.54 -7.74 12.01
N ALA A 196 -3.31 -6.98 11.22
CA ALA A 196 -3.45 -7.22 9.80
C ALA A 196 -2.11 -7.12 9.04
N ARG A 197 -1.21 -6.24 9.50
CA ARG A 197 0.12 -6.05 8.90
C ARG A 197 1.03 -7.23 9.15
N VAL A 198 0.87 -7.94 10.26
CA VAL A 198 1.58 -9.22 10.50
C VAL A 198 1.20 -10.24 9.43
N LEU A 199 -0.09 -10.40 9.12
CA LEU A 199 -0.55 -11.31 8.06
C LEU A 199 -0.06 -10.88 6.67
N THR A 200 -0.05 -9.57 6.41
CA THR A 200 0.50 -9.01 5.16
C THR A 200 2.01 -9.27 5.05
N LEU A 201 2.78 -9.13 6.13
CA LEU A 201 4.20 -9.45 6.14
C LEU A 201 4.49 -10.94 5.96
N MET A 202 3.60 -11.82 6.44
CA MET A 202 3.71 -13.26 6.16
C MET A 202 3.55 -13.56 4.66
N GLU A 203 2.54 -12.98 4.03
CA GLU A 203 2.34 -13.10 2.57
C GLU A 203 3.54 -12.50 1.81
N MET A 204 4.04 -11.35 2.24
CA MET A 204 5.23 -10.72 1.67
C MET A 204 6.47 -11.60 1.82
N ALA A 205 6.70 -12.22 2.97
CA ALA A 205 7.83 -13.11 3.19
C ALA A 205 7.75 -14.37 2.30
N ARG A 206 6.54 -14.93 2.13
CA ARG A 206 6.28 -16.05 1.23
C ARG A 206 6.58 -15.66 -0.22
N ARG A 207 5.96 -14.58 -0.72
CA ARG A 207 6.16 -14.12 -2.11
C ARG A 207 7.60 -13.74 -2.38
N TYR A 208 8.28 -13.10 -1.42
CA TYR A 208 9.68 -12.71 -1.58
C TYR A 208 10.56 -13.93 -1.76
N ARG A 209 10.39 -14.99 -0.95
CA ARG A 209 11.12 -16.25 -1.13
C ARG A 209 10.86 -16.88 -2.50
N GLU A 210 9.60 -16.92 -2.94
CA GLU A 210 9.22 -17.48 -4.25
C GLU A 210 9.83 -16.69 -5.41
N GLU A 211 9.77 -15.37 -5.36
CA GLU A 211 10.36 -14.47 -6.34
C GLU A 211 11.88 -14.65 -6.41
N GLN A 212 12.57 -14.65 -5.27
CA GLN A 212 14.03 -14.83 -5.24
C GLN A 212 14.44 -16.21 -5.79
N ALA A 213 13.68 -17.27 -5.47
CA ALA A 213 13.91 -18.60 -6.03
C ALA A 213 13.70 -18.63 -7.55
N HIS A 214 12.65 -17.97 -8.05
CA HIS A 214 12.35 -17.88 -9.47
C HIS A 214 13.44 -17.09 -10.23
N ILE A 215 13.85 -15.92 -9.72
CA ILE A 215 14.94 -15.11 -10.28
C ILE A 215 16.24 -15.91 -10.30
N ALA A 216 16.56 -16.63 -9.22
CA ALA A 216 17.75 -17.49 -9.17
C ALA A 216 17.69 -18.61 -10.22
N GLN A 217 16.51 -19.20 -10.45
CA GLN A 217 16.32 -20.18 -11.53
C GLN A 217 16.55 -19.58 -12.91
N LEU A 218 15.93 -18.43 -13.21
CA LEU A 218 16.09 -17.75 -14.50
C LEU A 218 17.56 -17.40 -14.78
N ARG A 219 18.30 -16.94 -13.76
CA ARG A 219 19.73 -16.67 -13.87
C ARG A 219 20.54 -17.93 -14.16
N ARG A 220 20.22 -19.06 -13.51
CA ARG A 220 20.85 -20.37 -13.80
C ARG A 220 20.56 -20.85 -15.22
N ASP A 221 19.37 -20.57 -15.74
CA ASP A 221 18.95 -20.91 -17.10
C ASP A 221 19.55 -19.96 -18.16
N GLY A 222 20.29 -18.91 -17.78
CA GLY A 222 20.78 -17.88 -18.70
C GLY A 222 19.68 -17.01 -19.31
N LYS A 223 18.49 -16.98 -18.70
CA LYS A 223 17.33 -16.18 -19.15
C LYS A 223 17.39 -14.76 -18.59
N ARG A 224 16.78 -13.82 -19.32
CA ARG A 224 16.58 -12.45 -18.84
C ARG A 224 15.59 -12.43 -17.68
N THR A 225 15.83 -11.57 -16.69
CA THR A 225 14.95 -11.37 -15.52
C THR A 225 14.11 -10.10 -15.61
N GLN A 226 13.99 -9.51 -16.80
CA GLN A 226 13.26 -8.25 -16.97
C GLN A 226 11.77 -8.42 -16.68
N TYR A 227 11.22 -7.53 -15.84
CA TYR A 227 9.81 -7.49 -15.44
C TYR A 227 9.34 -8.68 -14.61
N VAL A 228 10.26 -9.35 -13.94
CA VAL A 228 9.97 -10.48 -13.03
C VAL A 228 9.78 -9.97 -11.60
N GLU A 229 10.38 -8.83 -11.28
CA GLU A 229 10.31 -8.22 -9.97
C GLU A 229 8.91 -7.71 -9.66
N THR A 230 8.34 -8.22 -8.58
CA THR A 230 7.08 -7.75 -7.99
C THR A 230 7.29 -6.96 -6.69
N MET A 231 8.51 -7.01 -6.15
CA MET A 231 8.99 -6.25 -5.00
C MET A 231 10.35 -5.63 -5.33
N TYR A 232 10.65 -4.48 -4.75
CA TYR A 232 11.94 -3.80 -4.98
C TYR A 232 12.82 -3.86 -3.74
N ILE A 233 14.12 -3.98 -3.96
CA ILE A 233 15.14 -3.90 -2.92
C ILE A 233 15.76 -2.51 -2.98
N LEU A 234 15.64 -1.76 -1.89
CA LEU A 234 16.08 -0.38 -1.77
C LEU A 234 17.16 -0.26 -0.69
N ASP A 235 18.20 0.51 -0.97
CA ASP A 235 19.22 0.87 0.02
C ASP A 235 18.87 2.25 0.63
N LEU A 236 18.40 2.25 1.88
CA LEU A 236 17.78 3.40 2.52
C LEU A 236 18.40 3.66 3.91
N ALA A 237 18.49 4.94 4.29
CA ALA A 237 18.89 5.40 5.62
C ALA A 237 17.65 5.73 6.46
N LEU A 238 17.06 4.72 7.12
CA LEU A 238 15.84 4.87 7.91
C LEU A 238 16.11 4.75 9.42
N ASP A 239 15.39 5.54 10.21
CA ASP A 239 15.46 5.46 11.66
C ASP A 239 14.83 4.16 12.17
N ARG A 240 15.65 3.27 12.73
CA ARG A 240 15.22 2.02 13.36
C ARG A 240 15.14 2.12 14.89
N ARG A 241 15.44 3.29 15.46
CA ARG A 241 15.43 3.47 16.91
C ARG A 241 14.00 3.35 17.42
N ILE A 242 13.87 2.63 18.52
CA ILE A 242 12.58 2.32 19.14
C ILE A 242 12.37 3.26 20.33
N SER A 243 11.25 3.97 20.34
CA SER A 243 10.77 4.69 21.51
C SER A 243 10.07 3.74 22.48
N HIS A 244 10.10 4.04 23.78
CA HIS A 244 9.37 3.28 24.81
C HIS A 244 7.86 3.53 24.74
N VAL A 245 7.23 3.21 23.61
CA VAL A 245 5.78 3.19 23.44
C VAL A 245 5.28 1.80 23.87
N PRO A 246 4.26 1.71 24.74
CA PRO A 246 3.68 0.43 25.15
C PRO A 246 3.20 -0.39 23.96
N VAL A 247 3.38 -1.70 24.07
CA VAL A 247 2.97 -2.70 23.08
C VAL A 247 2.00 -3.68 23.72
N LYS A 248 1.19 -4.34 22.90
CA LYS A 248 0.15 -5.28 23.34
C LYS A 248 0.03 -6.45 22.37
N PRO A 249 -0.48 -7.61 22.82
CA PRO A 249 -0.77 -8.71 21.91
C PRO A 249 -1.81 -8.28 20.87
N VAL A 250 -1.69 -8.85 19.67
CA VAL A 250 -2.70 -8.68 18.62
C VAL A 250 -4.02 -9.32 19.09
N PRO A 251 -5.17 -8.62 18.99
CA PRO A 251 -6.47 -9.19 19.32
C PRO A 251 -6.97 -10.11 18.20
N TRP A 252 -6.34 -11.28 18.03
CA TRP A 252 -6.58 -12.22 16.92
C TRP A 252 -8.04 -12.63 16.73
N GLY A 253 -8.86 -12.63 17.79
CA GLY A 253 -10.30 -12.90 17.68
C GLY A 253 -11.04 -11.96 16.73
N ARG A 254 -10.50 -10.77 16.42
CA ARG A 254 -11.06 -9.88 15.38
C ARG A 254 -10.90 -10.42 13.96
N PHE A 255 -9.91 -11.28 13.76
CA PHE A 255 -9.53 -11.85 12.46
C PHE A 255 -9.88 -13.34 12.35
N GLU A 256 -10.64 -13.91 13.30
CA GLU A 256 -10.91 -15.35 13.39
C GLU A 256 -11.39 -15.96 12.06
N ALA A 257 -12.33 -15.30 11.38
CA ALA A 257 -12.84 -15.76 10.09
C ALA A 257 -11.74 -15.81 9.01
N VAL A 258 -10.86 -14.81 8.99
CA VAL A 258 -9.75 -14.72 8.04
C VAL A 258 -8.68 -15.77 8.38
N LEU A 259 -8.35 -15.95 9.66
CA LEU A 259 -7.38 -16.96 10.10
C LEU A 259 -7.83 -18.37 9.73
N LYS A 260 -9.12 -18.69 9.88
CA LYS A 260 -9.71 -19.96 9.45
C LYS A 260 -9.64 -20.15 7.92
N ASP A 261 -9.99 -19.13 7.14
CA ASP A 261 -9.91 -19.17 5.68
C ASP A 261 -8.47 -19.38 5.17
N MET A 262 -7.50 -18.81 5.89
CA MET A 262 -6.07 -18.99 5.61
C MET A 262 -5.49 -20.32 6.13
N GLY A 263 -6.26 -21.11 6.89
CA GLY A 263 -5.80 -22.36 7.50
C GLY A 263 -4.79 -22.18 8.62
N LEU A 264 -4.86 -21.05 9.33
CA LEU A 264 -3.97 -20.69 10.45
C LEU A 264 -4.55 -21.02 11.83
N GLU A 265 -5.88 -21.19 11.92
CA GLU A 265 -6.63 -21.58 13.13
C GLU A 265 -7.77 -22.56 12.82
#